data_AF-A0A0K8P826-F1
#
_entry.id   AF-A0A0K8P826-F1
#
_cell.length_a   1.000
_cell.length_b   1.000
_cell.length_c   1.000
_cell.angle_alpha   90.00
_cell.angle_beta   90.00
_cell.angle_gamma   90.00
#
_symmetry.space_group_name_H-M   'P 1'
#
loop_
_entity.id
_entity.type
_entity.pdbx_description
1 polymer ?
#
loop_
_entity_poly.entity_id
_entity_poly.type
_entity_poly.pdbx_seq_one_letter_code
_entity_poly.pdbx_strand_id
1 'polypeptide(L)'
;MKELVAHALRPAALKEPPQPGEPTDMERAQQGLGIDPEKLAAHRIKPAESAAPAPEVMDVWPELWEAFGLFRSCIGQYEVQLGVNGVSYGAARACNVRQHMEWLHIVGLKRQRRVWGLYRMFEHEALKVLNDRAAKAAERANKRRHWHD
;
A
#
# COMPACT_ATOMS: atom_id res chain seq x y z
N MET A 1 21.39 10.08 36.33
CA MET A 1 21.36 11.18 35.34
C MET A 1 20.96 10.57 34.00
N LYS A 2 19.82 10.95 33.44
CA LYS A 2 19.38 10.55 32.10
C LYS A 2 19.29 11.83 31.27
N GLU A 3 20.16 11.98 30.30
CA GLU A 3 20.03 13.02 29.28
C GLU A 3 18.96 12.58 28.28
N LEU A 4 17.96 13.44 28.09
CA LEU A 4 16.85 13.28 27.19
C LEU A 4 17.10 14.25 26.04
N VAL A 5 17.73 13.78 24.96
CA VAL A 5 17.91 14.59 23.75
C VAL A 5 16.58 14.55 22.98
N ALA A 6 15.70 15.47 23.34
CA ALA A 6 14.56 15.84 22.53
C ALA A 6 15.08 16.56 21.28
N HIS A 7 15.31 15.81 20.20
CA HIS A 7 15.47 16.42 18.88
C HIS A 7 14.12 17.00 18.48
N ALA A 8 13.92 18.28 18.84
CA ALA A 8 12.79 19.06 18.38
C ALA A 8 12.86 19.13 16.85
N LEU A 9 12.07 18.30 16.19
CA LEU A 9 11.49 18.69 14.91
C LEU A 9 10.76 20.00 15.21
N ARG A 10 11.37 21.13 14.85
CA ARG A 10 10.63 22.40 14.75
C ARG A 10 9.36 22.07 13.98
N PRO A 11 8.16 22.34 14.51
CA PRO A 11 7.00 22.35 13.65
C PRO A 11 7.33 23.33 12.54
N ALA A 12 7.38 22.86 11.30
CA ALA A 12 7.28 23.74 10.16
C ALA A 12 6.07 24.62 10.48
N ALA A 13 6.28 25.93 10.60
CA ALA A 13 5.23 26.86 10.96
C ALA A 13 4.03 26.49 10.10
N LEU A 14 2.92 26.11 10.75
CA LEU A 14 1.64 25.93 10.10
C LEU A 14 1.32 27.30 9.51
N LYS A 15 1.68 27.48 8.24
CA LYS A 15 1.26 28.61 7.43
C LYS A 15 -0.25 28.59 7.55
N GLU A 16 -0.82 29.68 8.06
CA GLU A 16 -2.25 29.83 8.23
C GLU A 16 -2.97 29.35 6.96
N PRO A 17 -4.09 28.63 7.08
CA PRO A 17 -4.83 28.20 5.90
C PRO A 17 -5.11 29.44 5.03
N PRO A 18 -4.86 29.36 3.71
CA PRO A 18 -5.02 30.51 2.83
C PRO A 18 -6.44 31.06 2.96
N GLN A 19 -6.55 32.39 3.05
CA GLN A 19 -7.82 33.09 3.10
C GLN A 19 -8.65 32.70 1.85
N PRO A 20 -9.98 32.56 1.96
CA PRO A 20 -10.82 32.19 0.83
C PRO A 20 -10.68 33.23 -0.28
N GLY A 21 -10.08 32.83 -1.40
CA GLY A 21 -9.79 33.68 -2.56
C GLY A 21 -8.31 33.86 -2.88
N GLU A 22 -7.40 33.45 -1.99
CA GLU A 22 -5.96 33.47 -2.30
C GLU A 22 -5.54 32.19 -3.03
N PRO A 23 -4.81 32.30 -4.16
CA PRO A 23 -4.29 31.14 -4.85
C PRO A 23 -3.26 30.45 -3.95
N THR A 24 -3.51 29.17 -3.68
CA THR A 24 -2.66 28.27 -2.92
C THR A 24 -1.25 28.23 -3.49
N ASP A 25 -0.26 27.88 -2.66
CA ASP A 25 1.13 27.72 -3.11
C ASP A 25 1.24 26.70 -4.28
N MET A 26 0.32 25.73 -4.34
CA MET A 26 0.16 24.79 -5.45
C MET A 26 -0.34 25.45 -6.74
N GLU A 27 -1.34 26.33 -6.67
CA GLU A 27 -1.87 27.05 -7.83
C GLU A 27 -0.85 28.04 -8.40
N ARG A 28 -0.07 28.71 -7.55
CA ARG A 28 1.04 29.57 -8.00
C ARG A 28 2.13 28.77 -8.71
N ALA A 29 2.48 27.60 -8.19
CA ALA A 29 3.46 26.71 -8.84
C ALA A 29 2.96 26.22 -10.21
N GLN A 30 1.66 25.92 -10.33
CA GLN A 30 1.04 25.49 -11.60
C GLN A 30 1.00 26.61 -12.65
N GLN A 31 0.70 27.85 -12.23
CA GLN A 31 0.75 29.03 -13.09
C GLN A 31 2.18 29.32 -13.59
N GLY A 32 3.19 29.18 -12.72
CA GLY A 32 4.60 29.37 -13.10
C GLY A 32 5.12 28.34 -14.11
N LEU A 33 4.49 27.17 -14.18
CA LEU A 33 4.81 26.11 -15.15
C LEU A 33 4.01 26.24 -16.47
N GLY A 34 3.15 27.25 -16.60
CA GLY A 34 2.32 27.45 -17.79
C GLY A 34 1.28 26.35 -18.00
N ILE A 35 0.93 25.62 -16.93
CA ILE A 35 0.01 24.50 -17.01
C ILE A 35 -1.42 25.04 -16.88
N ASP A 36 -2.20 24.87 -17.95
CA ASP A 36 -3.60 25.25 -18.00
C ASP A 36 -4.43 24.40 -17.00
N PRO A 37 -5.04 25.01 -15.96
CA PRO A 37 -5.75 24.29 -14.92
C PRO A 37 -6.96 23.53 -15.44
N GLU A 38 -7.59 23.98 -16.54
CA GLU A 38 -8.72 23.28 -17.15
C GLU A 38 -8.29 21.96 -17.80
N LYS A 39 -7.11 21.94 -18.43
CA LYS A 39 -6.56 20.72 -19.03
C LYS A 39 -6.11 19.71 -17.96
N LEU A 40 -5.65 20.20 -16.82
CA LEU A 40 -5.28 19.35 -15.69
C LEU A 40 -6.50 18.70 -15.04
N ALA A 41 -7.61 19.44 -14.95
CA ALA A 41 -8.89 18.92 -14.48
C ALA A 41 -9.46 17.86 -15.45
N ALA A 42 -9.30 18.04 -16.76
CA ALA A 42 -9.72 17.07 -17.77
C ALA A 42 -8.93 15.75 -17.71
N HIS A 43 -7.65 15.79 -17.32
CA HIS A 43 -6.81 14.60 -17.14
C HIS A 43 -6.81 14.05 -15.71
N ARG A 44 -7.58 14.66 -14.80
CA ARG A 44 -7.78 14.09 -13.47
C ARG A 44 -8.56 12.80 -13.66
N ILE A 45 -7.85 11.68 -13.57
CA ILE A 45 -8.45 10.34 -13.49
C ILE A 45 -9.46 10.42 -12.36
N LYS A 46 -10.76 10.51 -12.69
CA LYS A 46 -11.82 10.34 -11.70
C LYS A 46 -11.51 9.00 -11.04
N PRO A 47 -11.32 8.95 -9.71
CA PRO A 47 -11.31 7.66 -9.03
C PRO A 47 -12.59 6.98 -9.49
N ALA A 48 -12.45 5.84 -10.17
CA ALA A 48 -13.62 5.04 -10.46
C ALA A 48 -14.27 4.83 -9.11
N GLU A 49 -15.50 5.31 -8.94
CA GLU A 49 -16.33 5.11 -7.77
C GLU A 49 -16.75 3.64 -7.80
N SER A 50 -15.74 2.77 -7.64
CA SER A 50 -15.88 1.39 -7.32
C SER A 50 -16.57 1.43 -5.97
N ALA A 51 -17.83 1.03 -5.94
CA ALA A 51 -18.54 0.65 -4.73
C ALA A 51 -17.73 -0.48 -4.09
N ALA A 52 -16.66 -0.10 -3.39
CA ALA A 52 -15.86 -1.00 -2.62
C ALA A 52 -16.82 -1.56 -1.58
N PRO A 53 -16.95 -2.90 -1.48
CA PRO A 53 -17.79 -3.49 -0.45
C PRO A 53 -17.41 -2.89 0.90
N ALA A 54 -18.43 -2.65 1.75
CA ALA A 54 -18.23 -2.07 3.08
C ALA A 54 -17.06 -2.80 3.77
N PRO A 55 -16.15 -2.08 4.43
CA PRO A 55 -14.96 -2.69 5.01
C PRO A 55 -15.40 -3.77 6.00
N GLU A 56 -15.07 -5.02 5.66
CA GLU A 56 -15.36 -6.16 6.52
C GLU A 56 -14.61 -5.97 7.84
N VAL A 57 -15.35 -5.88 8.94
CA VAL A 57 -14.74 -5.74 10.27
C VAL A 57 -14.13 -7.08 10.62
N MET A 58 -12.80 -7.12 10.70
CA MET A 58 -12.05 -8.32 11.06
C MET A 58 -11.53 -8.20 12.49
N ASP A 59 -11.88 -9.19 13.33
CA ASP A 59 -11.31 -9.32 14.67
C ASP A 59 -9.92 -9.94 14.59
N VAL A 60 -8.92 -9.20 15.07
CA VAL A 60 -7.53 -9.66 15.14
C VAL A 60 -7.17 -9.87 16.59
N TRP A 61 -6.72 -11.08 16.92
CA TRP A 61 -6.29 -11.43 18.27
C TRP A 61 -5.09 -10.55 18.67
N PRO A 62 -5.01 -10.09 19.93
CA PRO A 62 -3.95 -9.18 20.38
C PRO A 62 -2.53 -9.68 20.06
N GLU A 63 -2.31 -10.99 20.14
CA GLU A 63 -1.02 -11.63 19.88
C GLU A 63 -0.58 -11.55 18.41
N LEU A 64 -1.53 -11.34 17.50
CA LEU A 64 -1.33 -11.26 16.06
C LEU A 64 -1.24 -9.82 15.55
N TRP A 65 -1.54 -8.83 16.39
CA TRP A 65 -1.69 -7.44 15.98
C TRP A 65 -0.44 -6.89 15.28
N GLU A 66 0.74 -7.13 15.83
CA GLU A 66 2.01 -6.66 15.23
C GLU A 66 2.28 -7.28 13.86
N ALA A 67 2.03 -8.59 13.74
CA ALA A 67 2.22 -9.33 12.51
C ALA A 67 1.19 -8.95 11.45
N PHE A 68 -0.05 -8.68 11.87
CA PHE A 68 -1.11 -8.16 11.01
C PHE A 68 -0.79 -6.73 10.53
N GLY A 69 -0.30 -5.86 11.41
CA GLY A 69 0.16 -4.53 11.05
C GLY A 69 1.30 -4.57 10.03
N LEU A 70 2.27 -5.46 10.23
CA LEU A 70 3.34 -5.71 9.26
C LEU A 70 2.79 -6.22 7.93
N PHE A 71 1.91 -7.23 7.97
CA PHE A 71 1.26 -7.79 6.78
C PHE A 71 0.56 -6.71 5.96
N ARG A 72 -0.26 -5.87 6.62
CA ARG A 72 -0.96 -4.75 5.97
C ARG A 72 0.01 -3.75 5.35
N SER A 73 1.11 -3.45 6.01
CA SER A 73 2.12 -2.53 5.49
C SER A 73 2.83 -3.07 4.23
N CYS A 74 2.89 -4.40 4.06
CA CYS A 74 3.55 -5.06 2.94
C CYS A 74 2.62 -5.48 1.79
N ILE A 75 1.31 -5.14 1.80
CA ILE A 75 0.34 -5.58 0.78
C ILE A 75 0.77 -5.26 -0.66
N GLY A 76 1.45 -4.13 -0.86
CA GLY A 76 1.96 -3.72 -2.18
C GLY A 76 3.35 -4.25 -2.54
N GLN A 77 3.96 -5.07 -1.69
CA GLN A 77 5.34 -5.52 -1.85
C GLN A 77 5.48 -6.92 -2.46
N TYR A 78 4.36 -7.57 -2.79
CA TYR A 78 4.36 -8.89 -3.41
C TYR A 78 4.87 -8.82 -4.85
N GLU A 79 5.73 -9.78 -5.18
CA GLU A 79 6.30 -9.86 -6.51
C GLU A 79 5.24 -10.36 -7.50
N VAL A 80 5.08 -9.66 -8.61
CA VAL A 80 4.24 -10.11 -9.71
C VAL A 80 5.13 -10.78 -10.74
N GLN A 81 4.81 -12.02 -11.07
CA GLN A 81 5.48 -12.81 -12.10
C GLN A 81 4.53 -12.96 -13.28
N LEU A 82 5.02 -12.60 -14.47
CA LEU A 82 4.27 -12.70 -15.72
C LEU A 82 4.88 -13.83 -16.55
N GLY A 83 4.11 -14.86 -16.83
CA GLY A 83 4.52 -16.00 -17.65
C GLY A 83 3.57 -16.27 -18.80
N VAL A 84 3.91 -17.27 -19.62
CA VAL A 84 3.08 -17.74 -20.74
C VAL A 84 1.68 -18.15 -20.27
N ASN A 85 1.58 -18.65 -19.03
CA ASN A 85 0.32 -19.12 -18.42
C ASN A 85 -0.41 -18.03 -17.62
N GLY A 86 -0.02 -16.77 -17.73
CA GLY A 86 -0.67 -15.63 -17.06
C GLY A 86 0.13 -15.05 -15.89
N VAL A 87 -0.60 -14.46 -14.94
CA VAL A 87 -0.06 -13.76 -13.78
C VAL A 87 0.06 -14.73 -12.59
N SER A 88 1.19 -14.71 -11.89
CA SER A 88 1.35 -15.32 -10.57
C SER A 88 1.95 -14.32 -9.58
N TYR A 89 1.69 -14.54 -8.29
CA TYR A 89 2.14 -13.69 -7.20
C TYR A 89 3.12 -14.46 -6.30
N GLY A 90 4.24 -13.82 -5.98
CA GLY A 90 5.29 -14.28 -5.09
C GLY A 90 5.39 -13.44 -3.82
N ALA A 91 6.09 -13.99 -2.83
CA ALA A 91 6.29 -13.34 -1.53
C ALA A 91 7.00 -11.98 -1.64
N ALA A 92 6.79 -11.11 -0.64
CA ALA A 92 7.56 -9.89 -0.54
C ALA A 92 9.04 -10.21 -0.30
N ARG A 93 9.92 -9.38 -0.86
CA ARG A 93 11.36 -9.50 -0.62
C ARG A 93 11.66 -9.30 0.85
N ALA A 94 12.55 -10.14 1.39
CA ALA A 94 12.92 -10.09 2.80
C ALA A 94 13.48 -8.71 3.22
N CYS A 95 14.19 -8.01 2.34
CA CYS A 95 14.67 -6.65 2.60
C CYS A 95 13.52 -5.66 2.83
N ASN A 96 12.43 -5.77 2.05
CA ASN A 96 11.29 -4.89 2.16
C ASN A 96 10.55 -5.18 3.48
N VAL A 97 10.30 -6.46 3.79
CA VAL A 97 9.66 -6.86 5.05
C VAL A 97 10.47 -6.37 6.26
N ARG A 98 11.80 -6.47 6.21
CA ARG A 98 12.67 -5.93 7.25
C ARG A 98 12.57 -4.41 7.39
N GLN A 99 12.56 -3.68 6.28
CA GLN A 99 12.40 -2.23 6.28
C GLN A 99 11.06 -1.82 6.91
N HIS A 100 9.98 -2.53 6.59
CA HIS A 100 8.67 -2.31 7.19
C HIS A 100 8.63 -2.63 8.69
N MET A 101 9.34 -3.66 9.16
CA MET A 101 9.50 -3.92 10.59
C MET A 101 10.18 -2.75 11.32
N GLU A 102 11.20 -2.15 10.70
CA GLU A 102 11.90 -1.00 11.26
C GLU A 102 10.97 0.24 11.34
N TRP A 103 10.17 0.50 10.30
CA TRP A 103 9.17 1.57 10.29
C TRP A 103 8.06 1.38 11.33
N LEU A 104 7.68 0.14 11.62
CA LEU A 104 6.69 -0.20 12.65
C LEU A 104 7.29 -0.32 14.06
N HIS A 105 8.55 0.07 14.25
CA HIS A 105 9.27 -0.03 15.52
C HIS A 105 9.27 -1.45 16.12
N ILE A 106 9.27 -2.48 15.26
CA ILE A 106 9.40 -3.89 15.63
C ILE A 106 10.89 -4.19 15.75
N VAL A 107 11.45 -3.80 16.90
CA VAL A 107 12.87 -3.90 17.21
C VAL A 107 13.19 -5.10 18.11
N GLY A 108 14.42 -5.59 17.98
CA GLY A 108 14.95 -6.70 18.78
C GLY A 108 14.80 -8.06 18.12
N LEU A 109 15.89 -8.82 18.05
CA LEU A 109 15.99 -10.05 17.25
C LEU A 109 14.92 -11.10 17.59
N LYS A 110 14.62 -11.31 18.89
CA LYS A 110 13.61 -12.28 19.34
C LYS A 110 12.19 -11.86 18.91
N ARG A 111 11.86 -10.57 19.06
CA ARG A 111 10.56 -10.01 18.66
C ARG A 111 10.41 -10.03 17.15
N GLN A 112 11.42 -9.59 16.41
CA GLN A 112 11.46 -9.65 14.95
C GLN A 112 11.25 -11.06 14.43
N ARG A 113 11.96 -12.07 14.96
CA ARG A 113 11.79 -13.47 14.56
C ARG A 113 10.36 -13.97 14.80
N ARG A 114 9.77 -13.66 15.97
CA ARG A 114 8.38 -14.03 16.29
C ARG A 114 7.40 -13.38 15.31
N VAL A 115 7.49 -12.07 15.12
CA VAL A 115 6.61 -11.33 14.20
C VAL A 115 6.80 -11.82 12.77
N TRP A 116 8.03 -12.09 12.34
CA TRP A 116 8.33 -12.64 11.01
C TRP A 116 7.61 -13.97 10.77
N GLY A 117 7.67 -14.88 11.75
CA GLY A 117 6.99 -16.18 11.65
C GLY A 117 5.48 -16.04 11.45
N LEU A 118 4.85 -15.15 12.23
CA LEU A 118 3.42 -14.88 12.12
C LEU A 118 3.06 -14.14 10.81
N TYR A 119 3.88 -13.17 10.39
CA TYR A 119 3.75 -12.51 9.09
C TYR A 119 3.76 -13.51 7.94
N ARG A 120 4.66 -14.50 7.98
CA ARG A 120 4.76 -15.53 6.94
C ARG A 120 3.51 -16.39 6.84
N MET A 121 2.77 -16.59 7.93
CA MET A 121 1.47 -17.26 7.88
C MET A 121 0.44 -16.44 7.11
N PHE A 122 0.34 -15.14 7.38
CA PHE A 122 -0.54 -14.24 6.64
C PHE A 122 -0.16 -14.14 5.15
N GLU A 123 1.13 -13.98 4.87
CA GLU A 123 1.66 -13.92 3.51
C GLU A 123 1.34 -15.19 2.73
N HIS A 124 1.52 -16.36 3.33
CA HIS A 124 1.21 -17.63 2.67
C HIS A 124 -0.27 -17.75 2.28
N GLU A 125 -1.18 -17.41 3.19
CA GLU A 125 -2.62 -17.46 2.90
C GLU A 125 -3.03 -16.40 1.86
N ALA A 126 -2.47 -15.20 1.94
CA ALA A 126 -2.71 -14.16 0.95
C ALA A 126 -2.25 -14.58 -0.46
N LEU A 127 -1.07 -15.20 -0.57
CA LEU A 127 -0.55 -15.70 -1.85
C LEU A 127 -1.42 -16.80 -2.44
N LYS A 128 -1.97 -17.71 -1.62
CA LYS A 128 -2.93 -18.71 -2.10
C LYS A 128 -4.15 -18.02 -2.72
N VAL A 129 -4.76 -17.09 -1.99
CA VAL A 129 -5.96 -16.37 -2.46
C VAL A 129 -5.68 -15.57 -3.73
N LEU A 130 -4.54 -14.88 -3.80
CA LEU A 130 -4.15 -14.10 -4.99
C LEU A 130 -3.92 -15.00 -6.20
N ASN A 131 -3.20 -16.11 -6.03
CA ASN A 131 -2.92 -17.04 -7.11
C ASN A 131 -4.18 -17.80 -7.57
N ASP A 132 -5.09 -18.16 -6.66
CA ASP A 132 -6.39 -18.74 -7.02
C ASP A 132 -7.23 -17.77 -7.85
N ARG A 133 -7.22 -16.48 -7.49
CA ARG A 133 -7.90 -15.44 -8.26
C ARG A 133 -7.26 -15.25 -9.63
N ALA A 134 -5.93 -15.26 -9.71
CA ALA A 134 -5.20 -15.15 -10.97
C ALA A 134 -5.50 -16.33 -11.90
N ALA A 135 -5.50 -17.56 -11.37
CA ALA A 135 -5.84 -18.77 -12.12
C ALA A 135 -7.29 -18.72 -12.65
N LYS A 136 -8.26 -18.35 -11.81
CA LYS A 136 -9.66 -18.18 -12.23
C LYS A 136 -9.83 -17.08 -13.29
N ALA A 137 -9.07 -16.00 -13.19
CA ALA A 137 -9.08 -14.94 -14.18
C ALA A 137 -8.51 -15.41 -15.53
N ALA A 138 -7.40 -16.15 -15.52
CA ALA A 138 -6.80 -16.76 -16.70
C ALA A 138 -7.77 -17.75 -17.38
N GLU A 139 -8.45 -18.60 -16.60
CA GLU A 139 -9.45 -19.54 -17.13
C GLU A 139 -10.61 -18.81 -17.83
N ARG A 140 -11.14 -17.75 -17.21
CA ARG A 140 -12.21 -16.91 -17.81
C ARG A 140 -11.75 -16.23 -19.09
N ALA A 141 -10.51 -15.72 -19.13
CA ALA A 141 -9.95 -15.10 -20.31
C ALA A 141 -9.80 -16.11 -21.47
N ASN A 142 -9.37 -17.33 -21.16
CA ASN A 142 -9.22 -18.39 -22.17
C ASN A 142 -10.58 -18.84 -22.73
N LYS A 143 -11.58 -19.03 -21.86
CA LYS A 143 -12.96 -19.34 -22.29
C LYS A 143 -13.50 -18.28 -23.24
N ARG A 144 -13.30 -16.99 -22.95
CA ARG A 144 -13.76 -15.89 -23.83
C ARG A 144 -13.10 -15.89 -25.21
N ARG A 145 -11.82 -16.29 -25.31
CA ARG A 145 -11.13 -16.38 -26.61
C ARG A 145 -11.73 -17.49 -27.48
N HIS A 146 -12.05 -18.64 -26.89
CA HIS A 146 -12.59 -19.79 -27.61
C HIS A 146 -13.99 -19.57 -28.22
N TRP A 147 -14.74 -18.54 -27.78
CA TRP A 147 -16.05 -18.17 -28.38
C TRP A 147 -15.94 -17.17 -29.53
N HIS A 148 -14.75 -16.62 -29.79
CA HIS A 148 -14.50 -15.61 -30.82
C HIS A 148 -13.64 -16.13 -31.99
N ASP A 149 -13.26 -17.41 -31.95
CA ASP A 149 -12.67 -18.16 -33.06
C ASP A 149 -13.71 -19.11 -33.66
#